data_AF-A0A644XEY2-F1
#
_entry.id   AF-A0A644XEY2-F1
#
_cell.length_a   1.000
_cell.length_b   1.000
_cell.length_c   1.000
_cell.angle_alpha   90.00
_cell.angle_beta   90.00
_cell.angle_gamma   90.00
#
_symmetry.space_group_name_H-M   'P 1'
#
loop_
_entity.id
_entity.type
_entity.pdbx_description
1 polymer ?
#
loop_
_entity_poly.entity_id
_entity_poly.type
_entity_poly.pdbx_seq_one_letter_code
_entity_poly.pdbx_strand_id
1 'polypeptide(L)'
;MTNTAFDLFQEGRKFNNVDRAVSLRFRILKEKSFLPSIVVGSNDILTSNKEKYFSPDNGNKYFGMHYIAASKHFDVNNSKFGIHAAYNILSSTKFSLKYPVSGGITFNPGFARNLTLIAEYDTKDFNLGGNILLFNTLFFQFFVQDMKYISFGGHFVIPLL
;
A
#
# COMPACT_ATOMS: atom_id res chain seq x y z
N MET A 1 20.60 -11.08 7.84
CA MET A 1 21.24 -9.83 8.26
C MET A 1 21.26 -8.93 7.04
N THR A 2 20.40 -7.92 7.01
CA THR A 2 20.22 -7.00 5.89
C THR A 2 21.23 -5.88 6.06
N ASN A 3 22.30 -5.87 5.26
CA ASN A 3 23.23 -4.75 5.26
C ASN A 3 22.50 -3.53 4.70
N THR A 4 22.46 -2.45 5.47
CA THR A 4 21.90 -1.20 4.98
C THR A 4 22.84 -0.56 3.97
N ALA A 5 22.33 0.37 3.17
CA ALA A 5 23.14 1.11 2.21
C ALA A 5 24.32 1.86 2.87
N PHE A 6 24.18 2.22 4.15
CA PHE A 6 25.24 2.86 4.93
C PHE A 6 26.34 1.89 5.34
N ASP A 7 26.01 0.64 5.66
CA ASP A 7 26.99 -0.40 5.98
C ASP A 7 27.86 -0.73 4.75
N LEU A 8 27.23 -0.83 3.57
CA LEU A 8 27.93 -1.12 2.32
C LEU A 8 28.86 0.03 1.86
N PHE A 9 28.49 1.27 2.16
CA PHE A 9 29.29 2.46 1.87
C PHE A 9 30.54 2.54 2.76
N GLN A 10 30.40 2.24 4.06
CA GLN A 10 31.54 2.24 5.00
C GLN A 10 32.55 1.12 4.70
N GLU A 11 32.08 -0.03 4.18
CA GLU A 11 32.94 -1.17 3.85
C GLU A 11 33.65 -1.06 2.48
N GLY A 12 33.45 0.04 1.72
CA GLY A 12 34.04 0.20 0.38
C GLY A 12 33.56 -0.84 -0.64
N ARG A 13 32.44 -1.52 -0.37
CA ARG A 13 31.88 -2.57 -1.22
C ARG A 13 31.04 -1.94 -2.33
N LYS A 14 31.06 -2.53 -3.53
CA LYS A 14 30.14 -2.15 -4.62
C LYS A 14 28.70 -2.34 -4.14
N PHE A 15 27.81 -1.38 -4.43
CA PHE A 15 26.35 -1.48 -4.27
C PHE A 15 25.78 -2.57 -5.20
N ASN A 16 26.02 -3.83 -4.85
CA ASN A 16 25.45 -4.99 -5.50
C ASN A 16 24.24 -5.45 -4.65
N ASN A 17 23.18 -5.95 -5.31
CA ASN A 17 21.90 -6.34 -4.67
C ASN A 17 21.14 -5.20 -3.98
N VAL A 18 21.07 -4.02 -4.61
CA VAL A 18 20.06 -3.01 -4.23
C VAL A 18 18.69 -3.59 -4.51
N ASP A 19 17.87 -3.73 -3.47
CA ASP A 19 16.49 -4.20 -3.61
C ASP A 19 15.67 -3.17 -4.40
N ARG A 20 14.93 -3.63 -5.40
CA ARG A 20 14.16 -2.78 -6.31
C ARG A 20 12.76 -3.35 -6.45
N ALA A 21 11.78 -2.65 -5.93
CA ALA A 21 10.38 -2.97 -6.17
C ALA A 21 9.83 -2.06 -7.27
N VAL A 22 9.41 -2.64 -8.40
CA VAL A 22 8.72 -1.92 -9.47
C VAL A 22 7.26 -2.33 -9.50
N SER A 23 6.38 -1.37 -9.23
CA SER A 23 4.93 -1.55 -9.24
C SER A 23 4.28 -0.85 -10.43
N LEU A 24 3.27 -1.48 -11.03
CA LEU A 24 2.39 -0.85 -12.03
C LEU A 24 0.94 -0.90 -11.56
N ARG A 25 0.19 0.14 -11.89
CA ARG A 25 -1.22 0.29 -11.55
C ARG A 25 -1.98 0.92 -12.71
N PHE A 26 -3.00 0.23 -13.20
CA PHE A 26 -3.89 0.70 -14.26
C PHE A 26 -5.30 0.85 -13.70
N ARG A 27 -5.85 2.07 -13.79
CA ARG A 27 -7.24 2.33 -13.42
C ARG A 27 -8.14 2.06 -14.62
N ILE A 28 -8.86 0.94 -14.55
CA ILE A 28 -9.78 0.49 -15.60
C ILE A 28 -11.08 1.29 -15.55
N LEU A 29 -11.60 1.56 -14.34
CA LEU A 29 -12.83 2.31 -14.15
C LEU A 29 -12.60 3.44 -13.14
N LYS A 30 -12.93 4.67 -13.52
CA LYS A 30 -13.04 5.81 -12.61
C LYS A 30 -14.36 5.71 -11.86
N GLU A 31 -14.33 6.01 -10.56
CA GLU A 31 -15.53 6.07 -9.73
C GLU A 31 -16.56 7.07 -10.29
N LYS A 32 -17.84 6.69 -10.23
CA LYS A 32 -18.99 7.53 -10.58
C LYS A 32 -20.09 7.38 -9.52
N SER A 33 -21.20 8.12 -9.62
CA SER A 33 -22.29 8.10 -8.62
C SER A 33 -22.77 6.69 -8.26
N PHE A 34 -22.88 5.77 -9.23
CA PHE A 34 -23.31 4.38 -8.98
C PHE A 34 -22.25 3.32 -9.23
N LEU A 35 -21.13 3.67 -9.86
CA LEU A 35 -20.07 2.70 -10.19
C LEU A 35 -18.86 2.84 -9.25
N PRO A 36 -18.27 1.74 -8.78
CA PRO A 36 -17.01 1.79 -8.05
C PRO A 36 -15.85 2.17 -8.98
N SER A 37 -14.73 2.63 -8.42
CA SER A 37 -13.47 2.62 -9.15
C SER A 37 -12.92 1.21 -9.20
N ILE A 38 -12.45 0.77 -10.36
CA ILE A 38 -11.80 -0.53 -10.55
C ILE A 38 -10.38 -0.30 -11.06
N VAL A 39 -9.44 -1.00 -10.46
CA VAL A 39 -8.02 -0.91 -10.75
C VAL A 39 -7.45 -2.31 -10.83
N VAL A 40 -6.56 -2.53 -11.79
CA VAL A 40 -5.67 -3.70 -11.81
C VAL A 40 -4.24 -3.23 -11.60
N GLY A 41 -3.45 -4.01 -10.90
CA GLY A 41 -2.06 -3.66 -10.66
C GLY A 41 -1.20 -4.87 -10.40
N SER A 42 0.08 -4.60 -10.29
CA SER A 42 1.05 -5.58 -9.85
C SER A 42 2.16 -4.92 -9.08
N ASN A 43 2.50 -5.50 -7.95
CA ASN A 43 3.72 -5.21 -7.22
C ASN A 43 4.85 -6.10 -7.76
N ASP A 44 6.07 -5.57 -7.68
CA ASP A 44 7.33 -6.25 -7.95
C ASP A 44 7.32 -7.05 -9.26
N ILE A 45 7.10 -6.35 -10.39
CA ILE A 45 6.93 -6.97 -11.72
C ILE A 45 8.25 -7.41 -12.33
N LEU A 46 9.31 -6.63 -12.12
CA LEU A 46 10.59 -6.79 -12.80
C LEU A 46 11.58 -7.55 -11.93
N THR A 47 12.10 -8.66 -12.44
CA THR A 47 13.27 -9.32 -11.83
C THR A 47 14.56 -8.77 -12.45
N SER A 48 15.64 -8.72 -11.65
CA SER A 48 16.97 -8.31 -12.11
C SER A 48 17.65 -9.35 -13.01
N ASN A 49 16.99 -10.48 -13.27
CA ASN A 49 17.53 -11.56 -14.08
C ASN A 49 17.32 -11.27 -15.57
N LYS A 50 18.41 -10.96 -16.28
CA LYS A 50 18.42 -10.36 -17.63
C LYS A 50 17.78 -11.22 -18.73
N GLU A 51 17.60 -12.51 -18.49
CA GLU A 51 17.05 -13.44 -19.48
C GLU A 51 15.55 -13.67 -19.36
N LYS A 52 14.94 -13.40 -18.18
CA LYS A 52 13.50 -13.63 -17.94
C LYS A 52 12.90 -12.63 -16.95
N TYR A 53 12.78 -11.37 -17.36
CA TYR A 53 12.28 -10.25 -16.53
C TYR A 53 10.89 -10.45 -15.89
N PHE A 54 10.06 -11.36 -16.43
CA PHE A 54 8.70 -11.62 -15.96
C PHE A 54 8.52 -12.99 -15.30
N SER A 55 9.55 -13.83 -15.23
CA SER A 55 9.38 -15.19 -14.70
C SER A 55 8.99 -15.21 -13.22
N PRO A 56 7.99 -16.03 -12.82
CA PRO A 56 7.56 -16.17 -11.43
C PRO A 56 8.57 -16.90 -10.54
N ASP A 57 9.41 -17.77 -11.14
CA ASP A 57 10.32 -18.67 -10.42
C ASP A 57 11.77 -18.19 -10.32
N ASN A 58 12.17 -17.16 -11.07
CA ASN A 58 13.57 -16.79 -11.21
C ASN A 58 13.88 -15.34 -10.78
N GLY A 59 14.71 -15.20 -9.74
CA GLY A 59 15.27 -13.94 -9.23
C GLY A 59 14.61 -13.39 -7.95
N ASN A 60 14.61 -12.07 -7.78
CA ASN A 60 14.33 -11.38 -6.50
C ASN A 60 12.84 -11.12 -6.22
N LYS A 61 11.92 -11.73 -6.98
CA LYS A 61 10.47 -11.54 -6.82
C LYS A 61 9.93 -12.36 -5.65
N TYR A 62 10.20 -11.95 -4.41
CA TYR A 62 9.80 -12.71 -3.21
C TYR A 62 8.34 -12.47 -2.80
N PHE A 63 7.82 -11.26 -3.03
CA PHE A 63 6.46 -10.86 -2.62
C PHE A 63 5.62 -10.31 -3.78
N GLY A 64 6.00 -10.62 -5.02
CA GLY A 64 5.30 -10.19 -6.21
C GLY A 64 3.83 -10.63 -6.21
N MET A 65 2.95 -9.69 -6.52
CA MET A 65 1.51 -9.90 -6.45
C MET A 65 0.81 -9.09 -7.52
N HIS A 66 -0.04 -9.74 -8.31
CA HIS A 66 -1.03 -9.09 -9.16
C HIS A 66 -2.30 -8.87 -8.35
N TYR A 67 -3.05 -7.80 -8.61
CA TYR A 67 -4.30 -7.56 -7.89
C TYR A 67 -5.33 -6.88 -8.78
N ILE A 68 -6.59 -7.16 -8.48
CA ILE A 68 -7.72 -6.34 -8.90
C ILE A 68 -8.35 -5.74 -7.65
N ALA A 69 -8.59 -4.44 -7.65
CA ALA A 69 -9.16 -3.71 -6.53
C ALA A 69 -10.36 -2.88 -6.96
N ALA A 70 -11.39 -2.87 -6.12
CA ALA A 70 -12.57 -2.04 -6.25
C ALA A 70 -12.68 -1.12 -5.03
N SER A 71 -13.08 0.14 -5.27
CA SER A 71 -13.32 1.11 -4.20
C SER A 71 -14.55 1.96 -4.50
N LYS A 72 -15.28 2.32 -3.45
CA LYS A 72 -16.48 3.17 -3.54
C LYS A 72 -16.56 4.07 -2.32
N HIS A 73 -16.91 5.33 -2.55
CA HIS A 73 -17.13 6.34 -1.53
C HIS A 73 -18.56 6.87 -1.59
N PHE A 74 -19.07 7.23 -0.42
CA PHE A 74 -20.39 7.81 -0.27
C PHE A 74 -20.40 8.74 0.95
N ASP A 75 -21.18 9.81 0.83
CA ASP A 75 -21.34 10.81 1.89
C ASP A 75 -22.63 10.52 2.67
N VAL A 76 -22.53 10.49 4.00
CA VAL A 76 -23.65 10.31 4.93
C VAL A 76 -23.49 11.32 6.06
N ASN A 77 -24.52 12.15 6.28
CA ASN A 77 -24.54 13.13 7.38
C ASN A 77 -23.25 13.97 7.46
N ASN A 78 -22.86 14.57 6.33
CA ASN A 78 -21.65 15.40 6.18
C ASN A 78 -20.31 14.65 6.39
N SER A 79 -20.35 13.34 6.63
CA SER A 79 -19.18 12.48 6.78
C SER A 79 -19.00 11.61 5.54
N LYS A 80 -17.75 11.30 5.18
CA LYS A 80 -17.45 10.47 4.02
C LYS A 80 -17.04 9.08 4.46
N PHE A 81 -17.64 8.08 3.85
CA PHE A 81 -17.28 6.68 4.01
C PHE A 81 -16.69 6.16 2.71
N GLY A 82 -15.75 5.23 2.83
CA GLY A 82 -15.21 4.48 1.71
C GLY A 82 -15.17 3.00 2.04
N ILE A 83 -15.44 2.17 1.05
CA ILE A 83 -15.30 0.72 1.12
C ILE A 83 -14.34 0.31 0.01
N HIS A 84 -13.40 -0.57 0.36
CA HIS A 84 -12.34 -1.04 -0.51
C HIS A 84 -12.29 -2.56 -0.43
N ALA A 85 -12.10 -3.22 -1.58
CA ALA A 85 -11.91 -4.66 -1.65
C ALA A 85 -10.90 -4.97 -2.76
N ALA A 86 -10.06 -5.98 -2.55
CA ALA A 86 -9.12 -6.45 -3.54
C ALA A 86 -9.03 -7.97 -3.53
N TYR A 87 -8.80 -8.52 -4.72
CA TYR A 87 -8.45 -9.91 -4.92
C TYR A 87 -7.01 -9.96 -5.44
N ASN A 88 -6.19 -10.70 -4.73
CA ASN A 88 -4.76 -10.75 -4.93
C ASN A 88 -4.34 -12.11 -5.48
N ILE A 89 -3.56 -12.09 -6.55
CA ILE A 89 -3.04 -13.24 -7.26
C ILE A 89 -1.53 -13.23 -7.09
N LEU A 90 -0.99 -14.25 -6.46
CA LEU A 90 0.44 -14.34 -6.23
C LEU A 90 1.19 -14.49 -7.56
N SER A 91 2.25 -13.71 -7.75
CA SER A 91 3.12 -13.82 -8.92
C SER A 91 4.47 -14.47 -8.62
N SER A 92 4.71 -14.80 -7.35
CA SER A 92 5.88 -15.53 -6.85
C SER A 92 5.49 -16.96 -6.42
N THR A 93 6.40 -17.91 -6.57
CA THR A 93 6.24 -19.27 -6.01
C THR A 93 6.88 -19.43 -4.63
N LYS A 94 7.52 -18.38 -4.10
CA LYS A 94 8.27 -18.41 -2.82
C LYS A 94 7.43 -18.05 -1.61
N PHE A 95 6.21 -17.57 -1.82
CA PHE A 95 5.28 -17.16 -0.77
C PHE A 95 3.98 -17.97 -0.87
N SER A 96 3.24 -18.09 0.22
CA SER A 96 1.94 -18.76 0.22
C SER A 96 0.90 -17.80 0.76
N LEU A 97 -0.15 -17.58 -0.05
CA LEU A 97 -1.26 -16.72 0.30
C LEU A 97 -2.46 -17.59 0.69
N LYS A 98 -2.80 -17.61 1.97
CA LYS A 98 -3.88 -18.45 2.50
C LYS A 98 -5.27 -17.96 2.08
N TYR A 99 -5.46 -16.64 2.06
CA TYR A 99 -6.71 -16.00 1.64
C TYR A 99 -6.40 -14.85 0.67
N PRO A 100 -6.81 -14.94 -0.61
CA PRO A 100 -6.45 -13.93 -1.61
C PRO A 100 -7.23 -12.61 -1.49
N VAL A 101 -8.15 -12.50 -0.55
CA VAL A 101 -9.01 -11.32 -0.40
C VAL A 101 -8.44 -10.37 0.64
N SER A 102 -8.32 -9.10 0.27
CA SER A 102 -8.10 -7.99 1.20
C SER A 102 -9.18 -6.94 1.03
N GLY A 103 -9.32 -6.05 2.00
CA GLY A 103 -10.31 -5.00 1.93
C GLY A 103 -10.34 -4.16 3.18
N GLY A 104 -11.15 -3.11 3.18
CA GLY A 104 -11.22 -2.21 4.31
C GLY A 104 -12.27 -1.13 4.14
N ILE A 105 -12.43 -0.36 5.20
CA ILE A 105 -13.28 0.81 5.24
C ILE A 105 -12.46 2.03 5.61
N THR A 106 -12.85 3.17 5.04
CA THR A 106 -12.29 4.47 5.38
C THR A 106 -13.41 5.38 5.87
N PHE A 107 -13.13 6.20 6.87
CA PHE A 107 -14.08 7.15 7.43
C PHE A 107 -13.45 8.52 7.62
N ASN A 108 -14.09 9.55 7.07
CA ASN A 108 -13.75 10.95 7.29
C ASN A 108 -14.94 11.61 7.98
N PRO A 109 -14.82 11.95 9.28
CA PRO A 109 -15.91 12.59 10.01
C PRO A 109 -16.18 13.99 9.48
N GLY A 110 -17.46 14.36 9.39
CA GLY A 110 -17.86 15.67 8.87
C GLY A 110 -17.36 16.87 9.67
N PHE A 111 -17.14 16.70 10.98
CA PHE A 111 -16.58 17.73 11.86
C PHE A 111 -15.05 17.88 11.74
N ALA A 112 -14.37 16.89 11.17
CA ALA A 112 -12.92 16.88 10.98
C ALA A 112 -12.56 16.23 9.65
N ARG A 113 -12.87 16.93 8.55
CA ARG A 113 -12.64 16.40 7.18
C ARG A 113 -11.17 16.12 6.86
N ASN A 114 -10.25 16.73 7.61
CA ASN A 114 -8.81 16.50 7.50
C ASN A 114 -8.34 15.22 8.22
N LEU A 115 -9.22 14.56 8.98
CA LEU A 115 -8.99 13.26 9.61
C LEU A 115 -9.53 12.15 8.70
N THR A 116 -8.71 11.13 8.48
CA THR A 116 -9.11 9.86 7.86
C THR A 116 -8.82 8.75 8.85
N LEU A 117 -9.81 7.91 9.11
CA LEU A 117 -9.64 6.65 9.81
C LEU A 117 -9.76 5.50 8.80
N ILE A 118 -8.98 4.45 9.00
CA ILE A 118 -8.87 3.31 8.11
C ILE A 118 -8.92 2.03 8.95
N ALA A 119 -9.76 1.09 8.55
CA ALA A 119 -9.75 -0.26 9.07
C ALA A 119 -9.65 -1.23 7.90
N GLU A 120 -8.67 -2.12 7.91
CA GLU A 120 -8.39 -3.00 6.78
C GLU A 120 -8.06 -4.42 7.24
N TYR A 121 -8.25 -5.37 6.33
CA TYR A 121 -7.81 -6.74 6.43
C TYR A 121 -6.84 -7.00 5.27
N ASP A 122 -5.57 -7.26 5.58
CA ASP A 122 -4.49 -7.42 4.60
C ASP A 122 -4.18 -8.90 4.36
N THR A 123 -5.17 -9.67 3.91
CA THR A 123 -5.12 -11.12 3.60
C THR A 123 -4.76 -12.08 4.74
N LYS A 124 -4.27 -11.55 5.86
CA LYS A 124 -3.78 -12.29 7.01
C LYS A 124 -4.23 -11.67 8.33
N ASP A 125 -3.94 -10.38 8.51
CA ASP A 125 -4.13 -9.68 9.78
C ASP A 125 -5.09 -8.48 9.59
N PHE A 126 -5.77 -8.09 10.67
CA PHE A 126 -6.56 -6.86 10.72
C PHE A 126 -5.69 -5.69 11.15
N ASN A 127 -5.74 -4.60 10.40
CA ASN A 127 -5.02 -3.37 10.70
C ASN A 127 -5.99 -2.21 10.90
N LEU A 128 -5.57 -1.27 11.75
CA LEU A 128 -6.25 0.00 11.97
C LEU A 128 -5.24 1.10 11.73
N GLY A 129 -5.66 2.18 11.13
CA GLY A 129 -4.80 3.32 10.93
C GLY A 129 -5.60 4.59 10.76
N GLY A 130 -4.88 5.67 10.60
CA GLY A 130 -5.48 6.94 10.29
C GLY A 130 -4.44 8.01 10.16
N ASN A 131 -4.87 9.11 9.59
CA ASN A 131 -4.05 10.28 9.40
C ASN A 131 -4.85 11.54 9.61
N ILE A 132 -4.18 12.60 10.04
CA ILE A 132 -4.77 13.91 10.24
C ILE A 132 -3.83 15.01 9.75
N LEU A 133 -4.39 16.00 9.05
CA LEU A 133 -3.70 17.23 8.66
C LEU A 133 -4.16 18.40 9.54
N LEU A 134 -3.29 18.85 10.43
CA LEU A 134 -3.52 19.98 11.34
C LEU A 134 -2.95 21.27 10.74
N PHE A 135 -3.72 22.36 10.85
CA PHE A 135 -3.33 23.71 10.39
C PHE A 135 -2.88 23.79 8.92
N ASN A 136 -3.23 22.80 8.08
CA ASN A 136 -2.73 22.64 6.72
C ASN A 136 -1.19 22.55 6.60
N THR A 137 -0.50 22.19 7.68
CA THR A 137 0.98 22.14 7.71
C THR A 137 1.50 20.92 8.44
N LEU A 138 0.88 20.48 9.52
CA LEU A 138 1.36 19.33 10.29
C LEU A 138 0.56 18.08 9.94
N PHE A 139 1.20 17.13 9.26
CA PHE A 139 0.60 15.84 8.95
C PHE A 139 1.05 14.82 10.00
N PHE A 140 0.09 14.09 10.57
CA PHE A 140 0.33 12.97 11.47
C PHE A 140 -0.37 11.72 10.94
N GLN A 141 0.27 10.57 11.09
CA GLN A 141 -0.30 9.27 10.77
C GLN A 141 0.00 8.26 11.88
N PHE A 142 -0.92 7.34 12.10
CA PHE A 142 -0.73 6.18 12.95
C PHE A 142 -1.22 4.92 12.23
N PHE A 143 -0.65 3.79 12.61
CA PHE A 143 -0.96 2.48 12.08
C PHE A 143 -0.80 1.44 13.19
N VAL A 144 -1.72 0.50 13.27
CA VAL A 144 -1.78 -0.58 14.24
C VAL A 144 -1.92 -1.87 13.45
N GLN A 145 -0.83 -2.61 13.35
CA GLN A 145 -0.78 -3.88 12.64
C GLN A 145 -1.17 -5.04 13.56
N ASP A 146 -2.00 -5.97 13.06
CA ASP A 146 -2.49 -7.15 13.81
C ASP A 146 -3.08 -6.78 15.19
N MET A 147 -3.60 -5.56 15.30
CA MET A 147 -4.10 -4.95 16.55
C MET A 147 -3.09 -4.95 17.71
N LYS A 148 -1.80 -5.13 17.42
CA LYS A 148 -0.73 -5.32 18.42
C LYS A 148 0.42 -4.33 18.24
N TYR A 149 0.85 -4.12 17.01
CA TYR A 149 2.06 -3.34 16.72
C TYR A 149 1.68 -1.94 16.30
N ILE A 150 1.87 -0.98 17.19
CA ILE A 150 1.58 0.43 16.95
C ILE A 150 2.80 1.09 16.32
N SER A 151 2.56 1.87 15.27
CA SER A 151 3.53 2.71 14.57
C SER A 151 2.91 4.07 14.33
N PHE A 152 3.71 5.12 14.38
CA PHE A 152 3.27 6.49 14.11
C PHE A 152 4.36 7.29 13.42
N GLY A 153 3.97 8.35 12.73
CA GLY A 153 4.89 9.24 12.05
C GLY A 153 4.24 10.58 11.74
N GLY A 154 5.05 11.58 11.47
CA GLY A 154 4.57 12.90 11.08
C GLY A 154 5.58 13.67 10.26
N HIS A 155 5.10 14.66 9.52
CA HIS A 155 5.94 15.55 8.74
C HIS A 155 5.29 16.93 8.58
N PHE A 156 6.10 17.91 8.22
CA PHE A 156 5.63 19.24 7.85
C PHE A 156 5.41 19.31 6.35
N VAL A 157 4.24 19.80 5.96
CA VAL A 157 3.86 20.13 4.59
C VAL A 157 4.07 21.63 4.42
N ILE A 158 5.11 22.01 3.69
CA ILE A 158 5.41 23.40 3.36
C ILE A 158 4.98 23.61 1.89
N PRO A 159 3.91 24.39 1.63
CA PRO A 159 3.53 24.71 0.25
C PRO A 159 4.59 25.64 -0.37
N LEU A 160 5.22 25.21 -1.45
CA LEU A 160 5.95 26.12 -2.33
C LEU A 160 4.93 26.84 -3.22
N LEU A 161 4.99 28.17 -3.19
CA LEU A 161 4.18 29.09 -4.02
C LEU A 161 4.42 28.86 -5.52
#